data_AF-A0A256WIS5-F1
#
_entry.id   AF-A0A256WIS5-F1
#
_cell.length_a   1.000
_cell.length_b   1.000
_cell.length_c   1.000
_cell.angle_alpha   90.00
_cell.angle_beta   90.00
_cell.angle_gamma   90.00
#
_symmetry.space_group_name_H-M   'P 1'
#
loop_
_entity.id
_entity.type
_entity.pdbx_description
1 polymer ?
#
loop_
_entity_poly.entity_id
_entity_poly.type
_entity_poly.pdbx_seq_one_letter_code
_entity_poly.pdbx_strand_id
1 'polypeptide(L)'
;MNDQKRLINGIISILNVNLILTAKLMKLRSISYTFIFLMLIVGFSACNNQHYFEQNKEIKAEKWSSNDRKTFQIDILDTNSLFNFYLNVRNTNEYPYANLYIFIESVFPDSAIARDTLELQLANMEGKWLGSGYGRYKYNSFILRKGMRFVQTGSYSFTLEQGMRQDSLIGISDVGIKLSYDDDK
;
A
#
# COMPACT_ATOMS: atom_id res chain seq x y z
N MET A 1 45.84 67.14 -13.06
CA MET A 1 45.80 65.84 -13.76
C MET A 1 45.79 64.62 -12.81
N ASN A 2 46.43 64.68 -11.63
CA ASN A 2 46.49 63.55 -10.70
C ASN A 2 45.19 63.28 -9.93
N ASP A 3 44.44 64.32 -9.54
CA ASP A 3 43.20 64.17 -8.76
C ASP A 3 42.04 63.59 -9.58
N GLN A 4 41.91 63.98 -10.86
CA GLN A 4 40.93 63.38 -11.77
C GLN A 4 41.16 61.87 -11.95
N LYS A 5 42.44 61.44 -12.06
CA LYS A 5 42.80 60.01 -12.11
C LYS A 5 42.46 59.29 -10.81
N ARG A 6 42.65 59.93 -9.65
CA ARG A 6 42.27 59.37 -8.34
C ARG A 6 40.77 59.17 -8.21
N LEU A 7 39.97 60.15 -8.65
CA LEU A 7 38.51 60.05 -8.64
C LEU A 7 38.00 58.95 -9.58
N ILE A 8 38.56 58.86 -10.80
CA ILE A 8 38.20 57.81 -11.76
C ILE A 8 38.52 56.42 -11.22
N ASN A 9 39.72 56.23 -10.62
CA ASN A 9 40.10 54.94 -10.04
C ASN A 9 39.23 54.56 -8.82
N GLY A 10 38.79 55.54 -8.02
CA GLY A 10 37.87 55.32 -6.91
C GLY A 10 36.50 54.82 -7.39
N ILE A 11 35.95 55.43 -8.44
CA ILE A 11 34.67 55.03 -9.04
C ILE A 11 34.75 53.61 -9.62
N ILE A 12 35.84 53.29 -10.35
CA ILE A 12 36.06 51.95 -10.92
C ILE A 12 36.13 50.89 -9.80
N SER A 13 36.80 51.19 -8.69
CA SER A 13 36.87 50.29 -7.53
C SER A 13 35.48 49.98 -6.95
N ILE A 14 34.64 51.01 -6.76
CA ILE A 14 33.28 50.84 -6.22
C ILE A 14 32.39 50.02 -7.18
N LEU A 15 32.48 50.28 -8.49
CA LEU A 15 31.75 49.52 -9.51
C LEU A 15 32.14 48.04 -9.50
N ASN A 16 33.44 47.72 -9.37
CA ASN A 16 33.93 46.35 -9.27
C ASN A 16 33.44 45.65 -8.00
N VAL A 17 33.45 46.33 -6.85
CA VAL A 17 32.93 45.78 -5.59
C VAL A 17 31.43 45.46 -5.68
N ASN A 18 30.63 46.36 -6.27
CA ASN A 18 29.19 46.13 -6.48
C ASN A 18 28.91 44.98 -7.47
N LEU A 19 29.73 44.84 -8.52
CA LEU A 19 29.62 43.73 -9.46
C LEU A 19 29.94 42.38 -8.79
N ILE A 20 30.99 42.33 -7.96
CA ILE A 20 31.35 41.12 -7.19
C ILE A 20 30.24 40.76 -6.19
N LEU A 21 29.66 41.76 -5.51
CA LEU A 21 28.60 41.55 -4.54
C LEU A 21 27.32 41.00 -5.20
N THR A 22 26.92 41.57 -6.34
CA THR A 22 25.74 41.11 -7.09
C THR A 22 25.94 39.70 -7.65
N ALA A 23 27.12 39.38 -8.18
CA ALA A 23 27.46 38.03 -8.64
C ALA A 23 27.42 37.00 -7.48
N LYS A 24 27.93 37.37 -6.29
CA LYS A 24 27.91 36.51 -5.10
C LYS A 24 26.48 36.26 -4.60
N LEU A 25 25.61 37.28 -4.64
CA LEU A 25 24.19 37.16 -4.29
C LEU A 25 23.41 36.28 -5.29
N MET A 26 23.67 36.40 -6.60
CA MET A 26 23.07 35.51 -7.61
C MET A 26 23.51 34.05 -7.42
N LYS A 27 24.79 33.81 -7.12
CA LYS A 27 25.33 32.48 -6.84
C LYS A 27 24.74 31.88 -5.57
N LEU A 28 24.55 32.67 -4.50
CA LEU A 28 23.88 32.25 -3.26
C LEU A 28 22.41 31.85 -3.49
N ARG A 29 21.67 32.63 -4.29
CA ARG A 29 20.27 32.32 -4.65
C ARG A 29 20.18 31.04 -5.47
N SER A 30 21.09 30.85 -6.43
CA SER A 30 21.17 29.61 -7.24
C SER A 30 21.48 28.38 -6.38
N ILE A 31 22.45 28.46 -5.46
CA ILE A 31 22.78 27.38 -4.52
C ILE A 31 21.58 27.04 -3.62
N SER A 32 20.83 28.06 -3.17
CA SER A 32 19.63 27.86 -2.36
C SER A 32 18.51 27.12 -3.11
N TYR A 33 18.28 27.44 -4.38
CA TYR A 33 17.30 26.71 -5.20
C TYR A 33 17.74 25.27 -5.50
N THR A 34 19.03 25.03 -5.75
CA THR A 34 19.56 23.67 -5.92
C THR A 34 19.40 22.85 -4.64
N PHE A 35 19.60 23.45 -3.47
CA PHE A 35 19.42 22.77 -2.18
C PHE A 35 17.96 22.44 -1.89
N ILE A 36 17.03 23.37 -2.17
CA ILE A 36 15.58 23.13 -2.05
C ILE A 36 15.14 22.01 -3.01
N PHE A 37 15.62 22.02 -4.25
CA PHE A 37 15.34 20.98 -5.24
C PHE A 37 15.87 19.61 -4.81
N LEU A 38 17.09 19.55 -4.25
CA LEU A 38 17.68 18.34 -3.71
C LEU A 38 16.90 17.82 -2.49
N MET A 39 16.46 18.70 -1.60
CA MET A 39 15.63 18.36 -0.45
C MET A 39 14.26 17.81 -0.88
N LEU A 40 13.69 18.35 -1.96
CA LEU A 40 12.44 17.86 -2.56
C LEU A 40 12.60 16.46 -3.14
N ILE A 41 13.74 16.15 -3.77
CA ILE A 41 14.04 14.80 -4.30
C ILE A 41 14.16 13.77 -3.18
N VAL A 42 14.81 14.10 -2.06
CA VAL A 42 14.97 13.17 -0.92
C VAL A 42 13.63 12.93 -0.20
N GLY A 43 12.68 13.86 -0.29
CA GLY A 43 11.35 13.75 0.31
C GLY A 43 10.41 12.70 -0.32
N PHE A 44 10.73 12.18 -1.52
CA PHE A 44 9.87 11.20 -2.21
C PHE A 44 10.25 9.73 -1.96
N SER A 45 11.26 9.43 -1.15
CA SER A 45 11.77 8.06 -0.95
C SER A 45 11.07 7.25 0.14
N ALA A 46 10.02 7.77 0.78
CA ALA A 46 9.33 7.09 1.88
C ALA A 46 7.99 6.50 1.42
N CYS A 47 8.03 5.49 0.55
CA CYS A 47 6.90 4.59 0.34
C CYS A 47 7.37 3.16 0.63
N ASN A 48 7.58 2.85 1.91
CA ASN A 48 7.92 1.50 2.33
C ASN A 48 6.63 0.69 2.48
N ASN A 49 6.03 0.30 1.36
CA ASN A 49 4.94 -0.68 1.39
C ASN A 49 5.57 -2.07 1.61
N GLN A 50 5.77 -2.46 2.86
CA GLN A 50 6.29 -3.76 3.29
C GLN A 50 5.25 -4.88 3.08
N HIS A 51 4.67 -4.98 1.90
CA HIS A 51 3.80 -6.08 1.52
C HIS A 51 4.54 -6.91 0.49
N TYR A 52 4.80 -8.18 0.84
CA TYR A 52 5.41 -9.13 -0.07
C TYR A 52 4.48 -9.39 -1.27
N PHE A 53 3.17 -9.47 -0.99
CA PHE A 53 2.13 -9.67 -1.99
C PHE A 53 0.81 -9.08 -1.50
N GLU A 54 0.05 -8.41 -2.37
CA GLU A 54 -1.33 -8.02 -2.09
C GLU A 54 -2.13 -7.99 -3.39
N GLN A 55 -3.23 -8.76 -3.45
CA GLN A 55 -4.11 -8.80 -4.61
C GLN A 55 -5.57 -8.86 -4.16
N ASN A 56 -6.39 -7.95 -4.71
CA ASN A 56 -7.84 -7.94 -4.52
C ASN A 56 -8.52 -8.15 -5.88
N LYS A 57 -9.61 -8.93 -5.90
CA LYS A 57 -10.41 -9.21 -7.10
C LYS A 57 -11.81 -8.65 -6.93
N GLU A 58 -12.20 -7.83 -7.90
CA GLU A 58 -13.53 -7.22 -7.94
C GLU A 58 -14.63 -8.26 -8.16
N ILE A 59 -15.77 -8.02 -7.52
CA ILE A 59 -17.01 -8.75 -7.67
C ILE A 59 -17.95 -7.91 -8.53
N LYS A 60 -18.31 -8.45 -9.69
CA LYS A 60 -19.13 -7.73 -10.68
C LYS A 60 -20.48 -7.35 -10.09
N ALA A 61 -20.83 -6.08 -10.25
CA ALA A 61 -22.08 -5.51 -9.73
C ALA A 61 -22.31 -5.76 -8.23
N GLU A 62 -21.24 -6.04 -7.47
CA GLU A 62 -21.28 -6.28 -6.02
C GLU A 62 -22.20 -7.44 -5.62
N LYS A 63 -22.35 -8.41 -6.53
CA LYS A 63 -23.14 -9.62 -6.37
C LYS A 63 -22.23 -10.83 -6.44
N TRP A 64 -21.79 -11.29 -5.29
CA TRP A 64 -20.88 -12.42 -5.20
C TRP A 64 -21.66 -13.73 -5.28
N SER A 65 -21.62 -14.36 -6.45
CA SER A 65 -22.24 -15.69 -6.62
C SER A 65 -21.45 -16.76 -5.85
N SER A 66 -22.13 -17.75 -5.28
CA SER A 66 -21.51 -18.95 -4.70
C SER A 66 -20.60 -19.69 -5.69
N ASN A 67 -20.91 -19.61 -6.99
CA ASN A 67 -20.09 -20.20 -8.05
C ASN A 67 -18.91 -19.30 -8.51
N ASP A 68 -18.89 -18.02 -8.12
CA ASP A 68 -17.85 -17.06 -8.51
C ASP A 68 -16.65 -17.14 -7.55
N ARG A 69 -15.88 -18.22 -7.70
CA ARG A 69 -14.65 -18.46 -6.90
C ARG A 69 -13.53 -17.52 -7.32
N LYS A 70 -12.88 -16.87 -6.35
CA LYS A 70 -11.74 -15.96 -6.58
C LYS A 70 -10.43 -16.68 -6.27
N THR A 71 -9.67 -17.04 -7.30
CA THR A 71 -8.39 -17.73 -7.15
C THR A 71 -7.20 -16.79 -7.26
N PHE A 72 -6.22 -16.91 -6.38
CA PHE A 72 -5.01 -16.08 -6.30
C PHE A 72 -3.80 -17.01 -6.38
N GLN A 73 -2.84 -16.68 -7.23
CA GLN A 73 -1.60 -17.46 -7.39
C GLN A 73 -0.43 -16.64 -6.87
N ILE A 74 0.43 -17.28 -6.07
CA ILE A 74 1.61 -16.67 -5.47
C ILE A 74 2.78 -17.62 -5.62
N ASP A 75 3.88 -17.13 -6.19
CA ASP A 75 5.12 -17.89 -6.27
C ASP A 75 6.02 -17.54 -5.09
N ILE A 76 6.25 -18.51 -4.22
CA ILE A 76 7.11 -18.35 -3.04
C ILE A 76 8.52 -18.81 -3.37
N LEU A 77 9.47 -17.89 -3.24
CA LEU A 77 10.90 -18.14 -3.43
C LEU A 77 11.68 -18.18 -2.10
N ASP A 78 11.08 -17.69 -1.01
CA ASP A 78 11.70 -17.61 0.31
C ASP A 78 10.91 -18.42 1.35
N THR A 79 11.58 -19.42 1.93
CA THR A 79 11.07 -20.28 3.00
C THR A 79 11.72 -20.00 4.35
N ASN A 80 12.58 -18.99 4.46
CA ASN A 80 13.28 -18.63 5.70
C ASN A 80 12.63 -17.49 6.45
N SER A 81 12.04 -16.54 5.73
CA SER A 81 11.34 -15.40 6.34
C SER A 81 10.02 -15.82 6.99
N LEU A 82 9.59 -15.00 7.95
CA LEU A 82 8.28 -15.09 8.57
C LEU A 82 7.33 -14.13 7.84
N PHE A 83 6.11 -14.60 7.61
CA PHE A 83 5.07 -13.88 6.91
C PHE A 83 3.80 -13.80 7.74
N ASN A 84 3.08 -12.69 7.60
CA ASN A 84 1.72 -12.53 8.10
C ASN A 84 0.76 -12.67 6.93
N PHE A 85 -0.24 -13.55 7.06
CA PHE A 85 -1.24 -13.82 6.04
C PHE A 85 -2.58 -13.18 6.40
N TYR A 86 -3.12 -12.40 5.46
CA TYR A 86 -4.33 -11.62 5.64
C TYR A 86 -5.35 -11.93 4.56
N LEU A 87 -6.62 -11.80 4.94
CA LEU A 87 -7.78 -11.80 4.06
C LEU A 87 -8.37 -10.40 4.01
N ASN A 88 -8.45 -9.85 2.81
CA ASN A 88 -9.04 -8.54 2.57
C ASN A 88 -10.49 -8.71 2.11
N VAL A 89 -11.38 -7.88 2.66
CA VAL A 89 -12.79 -7.81 2.26
C VAL A 89 -13.19 -6.34 2.19
N ARG A 90 -13.79 -5.94 1.07
CA ARG A 90 -14.47 -4.65 0.95
C ARG A 90 -15.97 -4.86 0.78
N ASN A 91 -16.74 -4.44 1.78
CA ASN A 91 -18.20 -4.44 1.73
C ASN A 91 -18.76 -3.03 1.50
N THR A 92 -20.00 -2.97 1.03
CA THR A 92 -20.79 -1.74 0.93
C THR A 92 -21.79 -1.64 2.09
N ASN A 93 -22.39 -0.47 2.26
CA ASN A 93 -23.51 -0.28 3.19
C ASN A 93 -24.77 -1.09 2.81
N GLU A 94 -24.83 -1.69 1.62
CA GLU A 94 -25.93 -2.55 1.17
C GLU A 94 -25.77 -4.00 1.63
N TYR A 95 -24.59 -4.37 2.16
CA TYR A 95 -24.37 -5.69 2.76
C TYR A 95 -25.29 -5.87 3.97
N PRO A 96 -26.13 -6.93 4.04
CA PRO A 96 -27.19 -7.01 5.03
C PRO A 96 -26.82 -7.76 6.31
N TYR A 97 -25.58 -8.25 6.44
CA TYR A 97 -25.15 -9.08 7.57
C TYR A 97 -24.03 -8.43 8.39
N ALA A 98 -23.93 -8.78 9.67
CA ALA A 98 -22.84 -8.30 10.53
C ALA A 98 -21.56 -9.12 10.37
N ASN A 99 -21.66 -10.36 9.87
CA ASN A 99 -20.57 -11.27 9.62
C ASN A 99 -20.58 -11.78 8.17
N LEU A 100 -19.46 -12.35 7.74
CA LEU A 100 -19.26 -12.95 6.43
C LEU A 100 -18.51 -14.28 6.60
N TYR A 101 -19.11 -15.37 6.13
CA TYR A 101 -18.43 -16.66 6.04
C TYR A 101 -17.72 -16.79 4.69
N ILE A 102 -16.46 -17.22 4.72
CA ILE A 102 -15.65 -17.50 3.53
C ILE A 102 -15.02 -18.89 3.68
N PHE A 103 -15.10 -19.69 2.63
CA PHE A 103 -14.25 -20.87 2.48
C PHE A 103 -12.96 -20.47 1.77
N ILE A 104 -11.83 -20.88 2.34
CA ILE A 104 -10.52 -20.75 1.71
C ILE A 104 -9.98 -22.13 1.41
N GLU A 105 -9.70 -22.39 0.14
CA GLU A 105 -9.01 -23.59 -0.32
C GLU A 105 -7.58 -23.22 -0.73
N SER A 106 -6.61 -23.94 -0.20
CA SER A 106 -5.19 -23.74 -0.47
C SER A 106 -4.62 -24.97 -1.16
N VAL A 107 -4.04 -24.78 -2.33
CA VAL A 107 -3.28 -25.80 -3.06
C VAL A 107 -1.80 -25.48 -2.94
N PHE A 108 -1.05 -26.41 -2.36
CA PHE A 108 0.39 -26.30 -2.11
C PHE A 108 1.20 -26.75 -3.34
N PRO A 109 2.49 -26.39 -3.46
CA PRO A 109 3.32 -26.80 -4.61
C PRO A 109 3.46 -28.33 -4.81
N ASP A 110 3.21 -29.13 -3.78
CA ASP A 110 3.21 -30.60 -3.81
C ASP A 110 1.82 -31.19 -4.15
N SER A 111 0.89 -30.33 -4.57
CA SER A 111 -0.52 -30.65 -4.83
C SER A 111 -1.33 -31.08 -3.61
N ALA A 112 -0.81 -30.94 -2.39
CA ALA A 112 -1.63 -31.07 -1.20
C ALA A 112 -2.72 -29.99 -1.21
N ILE A 113 -3.87 -30.29 -0.60
CA ILE A 113 -5.01 -29.39 -0.51
C ILE A 113 -5.41 -29.24 0.96
N ALA A 114 -5.57 -28.00 1.41
CA ALA A 114 -6.20 -27.67 2.69
C ALA A 114 -7.42 -26.79 2.45
N ARG A 115 -8.47 -26.96 3.26
CA ARG A 115 -9.67 -26.14 3.19
C ARG A 115 -10.11 -25.74 4.59
N ASP A 116 -10.30 -24.45 4.78
CA ASP A 116 -10.75 -23.86 6.04
C ASP A 116 -12.03 -23.04 5.84
N THR A 117 -12.76 -22.85 6.94
CA THR A 117 -13.92 -21.96 7.01
C THR A 117 -13.61 -20.80 7.93
N LEU A 118 -13.82 -19.58 7.44
CA LEU A 118 -13.53 -18.35 8.14
C LEU A 118 -14.84 -17.61 8.43
N GLU A 119 -15.01 -17.15 9.66
CA GLU A 119 -16.05 -16.20 10.04
C GLU A 119 -15.43 -14.83 10.26
N LEU A 120 -15.85 -13.85 9.47
CA LEU A 120 -15.32 -12.49 9.51
C LEU A 120 -16.38 -11.55 10.06
N GLN A 121 -16.09 -10.90 11.18
CA GLN A 121 -16.98 -9.88 11.70
C GLN A 121 -16.79 -8.57 10.92
N LEU A 122 -17.82 -8.11 10.21
CA LEU A 122 -17.83 -6.88 9.44
C LEU A 122 -18.52 -5.72 10.16
N ALA A 123 -19.40 -5.96 11.13
CA ALA A 123 -20.03 -4.94 11.96
C ALA A 123 -20.06 -5.34 13.44
N ASN A 124 -20.09 -4.39 14.37
CA ASN A 124 -20.29 -4.67 15.79
C ASN A 124 -21.76 -5.05 16.10
N MET A 125 -22.06 -5.37 17.37
CA MET A 125 -23.42 -5.73 17.80
C MET A 125 -24.45 -4.61 17.63
N GLU A 126 -24.01 -3.36 17.54
CA GLU A 126 -24.85 -2.18 17.30
C GLU A 126 -25.10 -1.94 15.80
N GLY A 127 -24.55 -2.78 14.91
CA GLY A 127 -24.65 -2.65 13.46
C GLY A 127 -23.69 -1.63 12.86
N LYS A 128 -22.75 -1.09 13.63
CA LYS A 128 -21.70 -0.19 13.12
C LYS A 128 -20.63 -0.99 12.40
N TRP A 129 -20.40 -0.65 11.13
CA TRP A 129 -19.34 -1.27 10.32
C TRP A 129 -17.97 -1.16 10.98
N LEU A 130 -17.27 -2.29 11.00
CA LEU A 130 -15.86 -2.43 11.31
C LEU A 130 -15.04 -2.14 10.04
N GLY A 131 -13.78 -1.76 10.24
CA GLY A 131 -12.88 -1.39 9.16
C GLY A 131 -12.88 0.10 8.84
N SER A 132 -12.05 0.48 7.88
CA SER A 132 -11.87 1.86 7.43
C SER A 132 -12.54 2.07 6.07
N GLY A 133 -12.86 3.29 5.70
CA GLY A 133 -13.40 3.56 4.36
C GLY A 133 -14.34 4.75 4.30
N TYR A 134 -14.47 5.32 3.11
CA TYR A 134 -15.25 6.51 2.84
C TYR A 134 -16.56 6.20 2.11
N GLY A 135 -17.59 7.00 2.39
CA GLY A 135 -18.89 6.85 1.76
C GLY A 135 -19.50 5.47 2.04
N ARG A 136 -19.90 4.79 0.97
CA ARG A 136 -20.57 3.49 1.06
C ARG A 136 -19.64 2.31 1.29
N TYR A 137 -18.33 2.45 1.14
CA TYR A 137 -17.39 1.33 1.20
C TYR A 137 -16.74 1.21 2.59
N LYS A 138 -16.52 -0.04 3.01
CA LYS A 138 -15.82 -0.44 4.24
C LYS A 138 -14.81 -1.52 3.91
N TYR A 139 -13.56 -1.26 4.24
CA TYR A 139 -12.41 -2.10 3.98
C TYR A 139 -11.93 -2.73 5.28
N ASN A 140 -11.80 -4.05 5.26
CA ASN A 140 -11.29 -4.83 6.37
C ASN A 140 -10.14 -5.71 5.88
N SER A 141 -9.09 -5.80 6.69
CA SER A 141 -7.96 -6.72 6.48
C SER A 141 -7.84 -7.58 7.73
N PHE A 142 -8.25 -8.84 7.62
CA PHE A 142 -8.29 -9.79 8.71
C PHE A 142 -7.02 -10.62 8.71
N ILE A 143 -6.32 -10.65 9.84
CA ILE A 143 -5.15 -11.52 9.96
C ILE A 143 -5.59 -12.97 10.18
N LEU A 144 -5.21 -13.84 9.26
CA LEU A 144 -5.52 -15.28 9.33
C LEU A 144 -4.44 -16.03 10.10
N ARG A 145 -3.17 -15.69 9.84
CA ARG A 145 -2.04 -16.33 10.49
C ARG A 145 -0.88 -15.36 10.63
N LYS A 146 -0.32 -15.29 11.85
CA LYS A 146 0.90 -14.52 12.16
C LYS A 146 2.15 -15.39 12.10
N GLY A 147 3.27 -14.79 11.73
CA GLY A 147 4.60 -15.40 11.83
C GLY A 147 4.68 -16.78 11.18
N MET A 148 4.01 -16.99 10.05
CA MET A 148 4.05 -18.26 9.34
C MET A 148 5.25 -18.35 8.42
N ARG A 149 5.77 -19.56 8.26
CA ARG A 149 6.85 -19.88 7.34
C ARG A 149 6.30 -20.79 6.25
N PHE A 150 6.64 -20.50 5.00
CA PHE A 150 6.38 -21.43 3.92
C PHE A 150 7.35 -22.62 4.01
N VAL A 151 6.82 -23.84 3.93
CA VAL A 151 7.63 -25.07 4.06
C VAL A 151 8.43 -25.36 2.79
N GLN A 152 7.91 -24.94 1.63
CA GLN A 152 8.48 -25.23 0.32
C GLN A 152 8.40 -24.01 -0.60
N THR A 153 9.34 -23.93 -1.53
CA THR A 153 9.27 -22.95 -2.63
C THR A 153 8.32 -23.48 -3.72
N GLY A 154 7.82 -22.57 -4.55
CA GLY A 154 6.96 -22.89 -5.68
C GLY A 154 5.64 -22.13 -5.68
N SER A 155 4.73 -22.55 -6.55
CA SER A 155 3.46 -21.88 -6.77
C SER A 155 2.39 -22.37 -5.80
N TYR A 156 1.81 -21.44 -5.07
CA TYR A 156 0.67 -21.65 -4.18
C TYR A 156 -0.58 -21.07 -4.83
N SER A 157 -1.71 -21.75 -4.70
CA SER A 157 -3.01 -21.25 -5.15
C SER A 157 -3.98 -21.16 -4.00
N PHE A 158 -4.57 -19.98 -3.79
CA PHE A 158 -5.59 -19.74 -2.78
C PHE A 158 -6.91 -19.41 -3.47
N THR A 159 -7.97 -20.14 -3.16
CA THR A 159 -9.29 -19.92 -3.73
C THR A 159 -10.27 -19.51 -2.64
N LEU A 160 -10.86 -18.33 -2.79
CA LEU A 160 -11.89 -17.80 -1.91
C LEU A 160 -13.27 -18.05 -2.51
N GLU A 161 -14.17 -18.56 -1.68
CA GLU A 161 -15.57 -18.83 -1.99
C GLU A 161 -16.45 -18.31 -0.85
N GLN A 162 -17.58 -17.67 -1.18
CA GLN A 162 -18.50 -17.19 -0.16
C GLN A 162 -19.26 -18.37 0.48
N GLY A 163 -19.29 -18.40 1.81
CA GLY A 163 -19.93 -19.45 2.61
C GLY A 163 -21.29 -19.05 3.16
N MET A 164 -21.95 -18.05 2.56
CA MET A 164 -23.27 -17.60 3.00
C MET A 164 -24.37 -18.47 2.37
N ARG A 165 -25.59 -18.41 2.91
CA ARG A 165 -26.73 -19.22 2.42
C ARG A 165 -27.28 -18.75 1.08
N GLN A 166 -26.98 -17.53 0.68
CA GLN A 166 -27.52 -16.88 -0.51
C GLN A 166 -26.66 -17.22 -1.72
N ASP A 167 -27.28 -17.69 -2.80
CA ASP A 167 -26.54 -18.00 -4.05
C ASP A 167 -25.85 -16.78 -4.65
N SER A 168 -26.42 -15.58 -4.44
CA SER A 168 -25.86 -14.30 -4.88
C SER A 168 -25.84 -13.33 -3.71
N LEU A 169 -24.68 -13.19 -3.09
CA LEU A 169 -24.46 -12.32 -1.95
C LEU A 169 -24.26 -10.87 -2.39
N ILE A 170 -25.18 -9.99 -2.03
CA ILE A 170 -25.12 -8.56 -2.37
C ILE A 170 -24.16 -7.81 -1.45
N GLY A 171 -23.57 -6.72 -1.92
CA GLY A 171 -22.85 -5.74 -1.11
C GLY A 171 -21.41 -6.10 -0.77
N ILE A 172 -20.83 -7.12 -1.41
CA ILE A 172 -19.37 -7.36 -1.38
C ILE A 172 -18.78 -6.84 -2.70
N SER A 173 -17.86 -5.89 -2.61
CA SER A 173 -17.24 -5.22 -3.76
C SER A 173 -15.99 -5.94 -4.24
N ASP A 174 -15.16 -6.42 -3.32
CA ASP A 174 -13.98 -7.23 -3.61
C ASP A 174 -13.56 -8.06 -2.42
N VAL A 175 -12.81 -9.11 -2.73
CA VAL A 175 -12.07 -9.92 -1.77
C VAL A 175 -10.65 -10.11 -2.27
N GLY A 176 -9.73 -10.32 -1.35
CA GLY A 176 -8.34 -10.46 -1.69
C GLY A 176 -7.53 -11.12 -0.60
N ILE A 177 -6.27 -11.37 -0.91
CA ILE A 177 -5.29 -11.89 0.03
C ILE A 177 -4.09 -10.98 0.07
N LYS A 178 -3.42 -10.99 1.21
CA LYS A 178 -2.20 -10.22 1.44
C LYS A 178 -1.20 -11.01 2.27
N LEU A 179 0.06 -10.92 1.87
CA LEU A 179 1.22 -11.40 2.60
C LEU A 179 2.13 -10.20 2.89
N SER A 180 2.48 -10.01 4.15
CA SER A 180 3.55 -9.09 4.55
C SER A 180 4.67 -9.89 5.21
N TYR A 181 5.88 -9.34 5.22
CA TYR A 181 6.89 -9.83 6.16
C TYR A 181 6.40 -9.59 7.59
N ASP A 182 6.83 -10.45 8.50
CA ASP A 182 6.65 -10.25 9.93
C ASP A 182 7.86 -9.48 10.47
N ASP A 183 7.69 -8.17 10.62
CA ASP A 183 8.76 -7.24 11.02
C ASP A 183 8.92 -7.11 12.55
N ASP A 184 8.22 -7.95 13.34
CA ASP A 184 8.37 -8.03 14.81
C ASP A 184 9.72 -8.69 15.21
N LYS A 185 10.84 -8.07 14.83
CA LYS A 185 12.20 -8.35 15.31
C LYS A 185 12.79 -7.20 16.10
#